data_AF-A0A026WEN7-F1
#
_entry.id   AF-A0A026WEN7-F1
#
_cell.length_a   1.000
_cell.length_b   1.000
_cell.length_c   1.000
_cell.angle_alpha   90.00
_cell.angle_beta   90.00
_cell.angle_gamma   90.00
#
_symmetry.space_group_name_H-M   'P 1'
#
loop_
_entity.id
_entity.type
_entity.pdbx_description
1 polymer ?
#
loop_
_entity_poly.entity_id
_entity_poly.type
_entity_poly.pdbx_seq_one_letter_code
_entity_poly.pdbx_strand_id
1 'polypeptide(L)'
;MECSNCDCCYIGQTKRCLETRIKEHKSNIKKDVNNYNVVSKHRVENEHEFDWTNTKILHQEKNNRKREIAEMIYIKRHLNSINLKKNTEGLPSVYDFILIHV
;
A
#
# COMPACT_ATOMS: atom_id res chain seq x y z
N MET A 1 0.17 -4.77 3.16
CA MET A 1 0.22 -6.13 2.59
C MET A 1 1.67 -6.40 2.28
N GLU A 2 2.25 -7.35 3.00
CA GLU A 2 3.66 -7.73 2.82
C GLU A 2 3.78 -8.70 1.63
N CYS A 3 4.86 -8.58 0.86
CA CYS A 3 5.24 -9.61 -0.08
C CYS A 3 5.84 -10.80 0.68
N SER A 4 5.48 -12.02 0.31
CA SER A 4 5.99 -13.24 0.93
C SER A 4 7.36 -13.66 0.39
N ASN A 5 7.83 -13.01 -0.69
CA ASN A 5 9.01 -13.42 -1.44
C ASN A 5 10.13 -12.37 -1.42
N CYS A 6 9.86 -11.15 -0.95
CA CYS A 6 10.86 -10.10 -0.75
C CYS A 6 10.41 -9.08 0.30
N ASP A 7 11.31 -8.16 0.67
CA ASP A 7 11.06 -7.14 1.70
C ASP A 7 10.13 -6.00 1.26
N CYS A 8 9.46 -6.15 0.11
CA CYS A 8 8.54 -5.15 -0.42
C CYS A 8 7.17 -5.22 0.25
N CYS A 9 6.52 -4.08 0.37
CA CYS A 9 5.18 -4.00 0.94
C CYS A 9 4.28 -3.04 0.15
N TYR A 10 2.97 -3.28 0.20
CA TYR A 10 1.96 -2.33 -0.26
C TYR A 10 1.19 -1.75 0.93
N ILE A 11 1.09 -0.43 0.97
CA ILE A 11 0.38 0.30 2.01
C ILE A 11 -0.83 0.98 1.36
N GLY A 12 -2.00 0.83 1.97
CA GLY A 12 -3.21 1.42 1.42
C GLY A 12 -4.25 1.68 2.48
N GLN A 13 -5.14 2.64 2.24
CA GLN A 13 -6.29 2.89 3.10
C GLN A 13 -7.59 2.28 2.55
N THR A 14 -8.57 2.09 3.45
CA THR A 14 -9.95 1.79 3.10
C THR A 14 -10.91 2.41 4.11
N LYS A 15 -12.04 2.95 3.64
CA LYS A 15 -13.20 3.31 4.48
C LYS A 15 -14.10 2.10 4.76
N ARG A 16 -14.03 1.06 3.91
CA ARG A 16 -14.81 -0.18 4.02
C ARG A 16 -14.08 -1.20 4.87
N CYS A 17 -14.74 -2.32 5.15
CA CYS A 17 -14.12 -3.49 5.78
C CYS A 17 -12.81 -3.88 5.08
N LEU A 18 -11.78 -4.19 5.87
CA LEU A 18 -10.45 -4.57 5.37
C LEU A 18 -10.52 -5.73 4.38
N GLU A 19 -11.33 -6.75 4.69
CA GLU A 19 -11.54 -7.91 3.82
C GLU A 19 -12.02 -7.54 2.42
N THR A 20 -12.89 -6.53 2.29
CA THR A 20 -13.35 -6.05 0.99
C THR A 20 -12.18 -5.49 0.18
N ARG A 21 -11.29 -4.71 0.81
CA ARG A 21 -10.11 -4.16 0.14
C ARG A 21 -9.15 -5.26 -0.31
N ILE A 22 -8.93 -6.28 0.52
CA ILE A 22 -8.11 -7.45 0.18
C ILE A 22 -8.72 -8.20 -1.02
N LYS A 23 -10.04 -8.43 -1.03
CA LYS A 23 -10.74 -9.09 -2.15
C LYS A 23 -10.59 -8.33 -3.45
N GLU A 24 -10.61 -7.01 -3.43
CA GLU A 24 -10.40 -6.20 -4.64
C GLU A 24 -9.00 -6.38 -5.23
N HIS A 25 -7.97 -6.41 -4.39
CA HIS A 25 -6.61 -6.67 -4.85
C HIS A 25 -6.50 -8.08 -5.44
N LYS A 26 -7.04 -9.11 -4.75
CA LYS A 26 -7.09 -10.48 -5.29
C LYS A 26 -7.80 -10.58 -6.63
N SER A 27 -8.95 -9.93 -6.76
CA SER A 27 -9.74 -9.93 -8.00
C SER A 27 -9.04 -9.18 -9.13
N ASN A 28 -8.22 -8.16 -8.83
CA ASN A 28 -7.47 -7.43 -9.85
C ASN A 28 -6.41 -8.30 -10.54
N ILE A 29 -5.83 -9.29 -9.86
CA ILE A 29 -4.86 -10.25 -10.42
C ILE A 29 -5.46 -11.02 -11.60
N LYS A 30 -6.79 -11.25 -11.59
CA LYS A 30 -7.51 -11.97 -12.64
C LYS A 30 -7.88 -11.10 -13.84
N LYS A 31 -7.58 -9.80 -13.82
CA LYS A 31 -7.89 -8.89 -14.93
C LYS A 31 -6.84 -8.99 -16.04
N ASP A 32 -7.10 -8.31 -17.15
CA ASP A 32 -6.10 -8.05 -18.18
C ASP A 32 -4.89 -7.30 -17.61
N VAL A 33 -3.68 -7.63 -18.10
CA VAL A 33 -2.41 -7.08 -17.63
C VAL A 33 -2.38 -5.55 -17.70
N ASN A 34 -3.03 -4.94 -18.69
CA ASN A 34 -3.11 -3.49 -18.83
C ASN A 34 -3.92 -2.81 -17.70
N ASN A 35 -4.71 -3.59 -16.96
CA ASN A 35 -5.56 -3.12 -15.87
C ASN A 35 -5.03 -3.50 -14.46
N TYR A 36 -3.79 -3.95 -14.38
CA TYR A 36 -3.15 -4.28 -13.11
C TYR A 36 -2.87 -3.04 -12.27
N ASN A 37 -3.25 -3.12 -11.00
CA ASN A 37 -2.73 -2.22 -9.98
C ASN A 37 -1.29 -2.63 -9.60
N VAL A 38 -0.63 -1.82 -8.77
CA VAL A 38 0.77 -2.06 -8.38
C VAL A 38 1.00 -3.41 -7.69
N VAL A 39 0.01 -3.91 -6.93
CA VAL A 39 0.09 -5.20 -6.24
C VAL A 39 0.09 -6.33 -7.25
N SER A 40 -0.88 -6.34 -8.17
CA SER A 40 -0.98 -7.36 -9.23
C SER A 40 0.24 -7.31 -10.16
N LYS A 41 0.69 -6.10 -10.50
CA LYS A 41 1.87 -5.89 -11.35
C LYS A 41 3.12 -6.47 -10.69
N HIS A 42 3.40 -6.10 -9.43
CA HIS A 42 4.53 -6.63 -8.67
C HIS A 42 4.48 -8.16 -8.58
N ARG A 43 3.30 -8.71 -8.26
CA ARG A 43 3.08 -10.15 -8.15
C ARG A 43 3.43 -10.89 -9.44
N VAL A 44 2.93 -10.41 -10.59
CA VAL A 44 3.09 -11.09 -11.89
C VAL A 44 4.49 -10.90 -12.46
N GLU A 45 5.05 -9.69 -12.43
CA GLU A 45 6.38 -9.41 -13.03
C GLU A 45 7.54 -10.09 -12.28
N ASN A 46 7.37 -10.36 -10.99
CA ASN A 46 8.42 -10.95 -10.15
C ASN A 46 8.11 -12.39 -9.75
N GLU A 47 6.99 -12.96 -10.20
CA GLU A 47 6.50 -14.29 -9.76
C GLU A 47 6.39 -14.42 -8.23
N HIS A 48 6.01 -13.32 -7.58
CA HIS A 48 5.88 -13.22 -6.13
C HIS A 48 4.45 -13.52 -5.67
N GLU A 49 4.25 -13.60 -4.36
CA GLU A 49 2.95 -13.66 -3.72
C GLU A 49 2.87 -12.65 -2.56
N PHE A 50 1.65 -12.24 -2.19
CA PHE A 50 1.39 -11.40 -1.01
C PHE A 50 0.76 -12.21 0.12
N ASP A 51 1.07 -11.84 1.37
CA ASP A 51 0.33 -12.37 2.52
C ASP A 51 -1.04 -11.71 2.62
N TRP A 52 -2.02 -12.41 2.04
CA TRP A 52 -3.42 -11.99 2.03
C TRP A 52 -4.15 -12.20 3.35
N THR A 53 -3.59 -13.00 4.25
CA THR A 53 -4.24 -13.44 5.50
C THR A 53 -3.83 -12.59 6.68
N ASN A 54 -2.55 -12.21 6.78
CA ASN A 54 -2.00 -11.48 7.92
C ASN A 54 -1.78 -10.00 7.60
N THR A 55 -2.72 -9.38 6.88
CA THR A 55 -2.65 -7.94 6.61
C THR A 55 -2.81 -7.15 7.92
N LYS A 56 -1.79 -6.36 8.25
CA LYS A 56 -1.74 -5.55 9.48
C LYS A 56 -2.52 -4.24 9.33
N ILE A 57 -3.22 -3.84 10.39
CA ILE A 57 -3.82 -2.50 10.52
C ILE A 57 -2.78 -1.59 11.20
N LEU A 58 -2.24 -0.62 10.46
CA LEU A 58 -1.23 0.31 10.97
C LEU A 58 -1.85 1.50 11.74
N HIS A 59 -3.06 1.92 11.36
CA HIS A 59 -3.74 3.07 11.95
C HIS A 59 -5.25 3.03 11.67
N GLN A 60 -6.05 3.62 12.55
CA GLN A 60 -7.50 3.77 12.37
C GLN A 60 -7.89 5.24 12.56
N GLU A 61 -8.56 5.82 11.56
CA GLU A 61 -9.00 7.21 11.58
C GLU A 61 -10.31 7.36 10.80
N LYS A 62 -11.26 8.07 11.42
CA LYS A 62 -12.60 8.32 10.86
C LYS A 62 -12.56 9.44 9.84
N ASN A 63 -11.81 10.50 10.11
CA ASN A 63 -11.68 11.66 9.23
C ASN A 63 -10.91 11.28 7.95
N ASN A 64 -11.51 11.55 6.79
CA ASN A 64 -10.91 11.16 5.52
C ASN A 64 -9.54 11.81 5.29
N ARG A 65 -9.42 13.11 5.53
CA ARG A 65 -8.19 13.86 5.26
C ARG A 65 -7.05 13.39 6.14
N LYS A 66 -7.32 13.15 7.43
CA LYS A 66 -6.32 12.61 8.36
C LYS A 66 -5.90 11.19 7.96
N ARG A 67 -6.83 10.35 7.49
CA ARG A 67 -6.52 9.00 7.00
C ARG A 67 -5.67 9.02 5.73
N GLU A 68 -5.92 9.93 4.80
CA GLU A 68 -5.08 10.15 3.62
C GLU A 68 -3.65 10.57 4.03
N ILE A 69 -3.53 11.51 4.98
CA ILE A 69 -2.21 11.93 5.51
C ILE A 69 -1.49 10.75 6.18
N ALA A 70 -2.21 9.95 6.97
CA ALA A 70 -1.63 8.76 7.59
C ALA A 70 -1.13 7.76 6.54
N GLU A 71 -1.89 7.49 5.48
CA GLU A 71 -1.45 6.64 4.36
C GLU A 71 -0.15 7.17 3.75
N MET A 72 -0.05 8.47 3.45
CA MET A 72 1.16 9.09 2.90
C MET A 72 2.37 8.95 3.83
N ILE A 73 2.17 9.20 5.13
CA ILE A 73 3.20 9.04 6.16
C ILE A 73 3.70 7.60 6.18
N TYR A 74 2.80 6.62 6.27
CA TYR A 74 3.19 5.21 6.32
C TYR A 74 3.91 4.77 5.04
N ILE A 75 3.48 5.21 3.85
CA ILE A 75 4.20 4.95 2.60
C ILE A 75 5.63 5.47 2.69
N LYS A 76 5.83 6.74 3.08
CA LYS A 76 7.18 7.34 3.17
C LYS A 76 8.07 6.69 4.24
N ARG A 77 7.49 6.19 5.34
CA ARG A 77 8.24 5.47 6.39
C ARG A 77 8.71 4.09 5.97
N HIS A 78 8.06 3.46 4.98
CA HIS A 78 8.42 2.13 4.50
C HIS A 78 9.16 2.24 3.16
N LEU A 79 10.49 2.28 3.22
CA LEU A 79 11.35 2.53 2.05
C LEU A 79 11.15 1.52 0.90
N ASN A 80 10.75 0.29 1.23
CA ASN A 80 10.48 -0.78 0.26
C ASN A 80 9.00 -0.82 -0.18
N SER A 81 8.25 0.26 0.03
CA SER A 81 6.86 0.34 -0.40
C SER A 81 6.75 0.37 -1.93
N ILE A 82 5.91 -0.49 -2.51
CA ILE A 82 5.65 -0.55 -3.97
C ILE A 82 4.60 0.47 -4.44
N ASN A 83 4.18 1.37 -3.56
CA ASN A 83 3.21 2.41 -3.86
C ASN A 83 3.73 3.39 -4.94
N LEU A 84 2.82 3.99 -5.70
CA LEU A 84 3.22 4.98 -6.71
C LEU A 84 3.57 6.30 -6.03
N LYS A 85 4.58 7.01 -6.53
CA LYS A 85 5.00 8.33 -5.98
C LYS A 85 3.81 9.30 -5.83
N LYS A 86 2.88 9.28 -6.80
CA LYS A 86 1.64 10.07 -6.79
C LYS A 86 0.75 9.85 -5.57
N ASN A 87 0.87 8.71 -4.89
CA ASN A 87 0.14 8.46 -3.64
C ASN A 87 0.62 9.34 -2.49
N THR A 88 1.76 10.02 -2.61
CA THR A 88 2.38 10.82 -1.53
C THR A 88 2.58 12.29 -1.89
N GLU A 89 2.11 12.74 -3.06
CA GLU A 89 2.28 14.13 -3.53
C GLU A 89 1.65 15.18 -2.60
N GLY A 90 0.64 14.80 -1.83
CA GLY A 90 -0.02 15.68 -0.86
C GLY A 90 0.77 15.94 0.42
N LEU A 91 1.96 15.36 0.59
CA LEU A 91 2.82 15.51 1.76
C LEU A 91 4.19 16.08 1.35
N PRO A 92 4.50 17.35 1.69
CA PRO A 92 5.75 18.00 1.28
C PRO A 92 6.99 17.23 1.73
N SER A 93 8.02 17.21 0.87
CA SER A 93 9.27 16.47 1.11
C SER A 93 10.09 17.00 2.29
N VAL A 94 9.79 18.21 2.79
CA VAL A 94 10.42 18.75 4.02
C VAL A 94 10.21 17.84 5.23
N TYR A 95 9.14 17.03 5.24
CA TYR A 95 8.87 16.08 6.30
C TYR A 95 9.64 14.76 6.15
N ASP A 96 10.24 14.48 4.99
CA ASP A 96 10.87 13.18 4.70
C ASP A 96 11.99 12.85 5.68
N PHE A 97 12.78 13.86 6.05
CA PHE A 97 13.84 13.70 7.05
C PHE A 97 13.31 13.20 8.39
N ILE A 98 12.20 13.78 8.88
CA ILE A 98 11.61 13.40 10.16
C ILE A 98 10.97 12.02 10.06
N LEU A 99 10.33 11.70 8.94
CA LEU A 99 9.62 10.43 8.79
C LEU A 99 10.54 9.22 8.69
N ILE A 100 11.72 9.37 8.07
CA ILE A 100 12.64 8.26 7.84
C ILE A 100 13.48 7.94 9.08
N HIS A 101 13.72 8.92 9.96
CA HIS A 101 14.65 8.79 11.10
C HIS A 101 13.95 8.65 12.47
N VAL A 102 12.67 8.26 12.50
CA VAL A 102 11.86 8.02 13.71
C VAL A 102 11.25 6.63 13.68
#